data_AF-A0A1Q5QA63-F1
#
_entry.id   AF-A0A1Q5QA63-F1
#
_cell.length_a   1.000
_cell.length_b   1.000
_cell.length_c   1.000
_cell.angle_alpha   90.00
_cell.angle_beta   90.00
_cell.angle_gamma   90.00
#
_symmetry.space_group_name_H-M   'P 1'
#
loop_
_entity.id
_entity.type
_entity.pdbx_description
1 polymer ?
#
loop_
_entity_poly.entity_id
_entity_poly.type
_entity_poly.pdbx_seq_one_letter_code
_entity_poly.pdbx_strand_id
1 'polypeptide(L)'
;MTPETELHTNMMILDYTCCKATHELLLRRIAELSDRSTAAHKESSDSLLSIFDSCETLMKAKHNTREASSLSRDIQAKLQLNTFTRLFFYRARQSGRNSHHTTPSKTRRSFSATDYAAILDILKIPRIDRLEDRSSVVSLIDLFPDFLSLCSAMSASGALSSSLSSSSSSLGDLLGKYLLQSALEQYTLFNREATEVMEEMLTIIEEEEEEEEGELTAVTAQYLDLLSPPPTSRGRGKKEVVLKAHFNHLAQHFPAFEFECMMTMQLQDFLFKLETPILVKLETGEALTS
;
A
#
# COMPACT_ATOMS: atom_id res chain seq x y z
N MET A 1 21.05 -8.63 34.39
CA MET A 1 20.64 -9.12 33.06
C MET A 1 21.86 -8.98 32.15
N THR A 2 22.21 -9.99 31.36
CA THR A 2 23.31 -9.84 30.40
C THR A 2 22.84 -9.00 29.20
N PRO A 3 23.73 -8.27 28.51
CA PRO A 3 23.37 -7.46 27.34
C PRO A 3 22.65 -8.25 26.24
N GLU A 4 23.05 -9.52 26.05
CA GLU A 4 22.45 -10.43 25.08
C GLU A 4 21.00 -10.81 25.44
N THR A 5 20.71 -11.06 26.72
CA THR A 5 19.34 -11.32 27.18
C THR A 5 18.47 -10.08 27.07
N GLU A 6 19.01 -8.88 27.31
CA GLU A 6 18.28 -7.62 27.11
C GLU A 6 17.91 -7.43 25.63
N LEU A 7 18.85 -7.61 24.70
CA LEU A 7 18.59 -7.53 23.26
C LEU A 7 17.50 -8.51 22.82
N HIS A 8 17.61 -9.78 23.22
CA HIS A 8 16.61 -10.79 22.87
C HIS A 8 15.21 -10.43 23.38
N THR A 9 15.13 -9.96 24.63
CA THR A 9 13.86 -9.50 25.22
C THR A 9 13.28 -8.32 24.44
N ASN A 10 14.12 -7.35 24.08
CA ASN A 10 13.66 -6.19 23.32
C ASN A 10 13.21 -6.57 21.90
N MET A 11 13.87 -7.54 21.26
CA MET A 11 13.44 -8.08 19.96
C MET A 11 12.07 -8.78 20.05
N MET A 12 11.83 -9.56 21.10
CA MET A 12 10.52 -10.19 21.34
C MET A 12 9.42 -9.14 21.53
N ILE A 13 9.70 -8.06 22.26
CA ILE A 13 8.75 -6.95 22.47
C ILE A 13 8.47 -6.22 21.16
N LEU A 14 9.52 -5.92 20.38
CA LEU A 14 9.39 -5.28 19.07
C LEU A 14 8.53 -6.12 18.13
N ASP A 15 8.81 -7.42 18.03
CA ASP A 15 8.06 -8.35 17.20
C ASP A 15 6.57 -8.40 17.58
N TYR A 16 6.29 -8.54 18.87
CA TYR A 16 4.92 -8.55 19.40
C TYR A 16 4.17 -7.25 19.10
N THR A 17 4.77 -6.10 19.45
CA THR A 17 4.12 -4.79 19.28
C THR A 17 3.91 -4.45 17.81
N CYS A 18 4.88 -4.76 16.95
CA CYS A 18 4.75 -4.61 15.50
C CYS A 18 3.58 -5.44 14.96
N CYS A 19 3.54 -6.74 15.28
CA CYS A 19 2.51 -7.65 14.80
C CYS A 19 1.10 -7.23 15.27
N LYS A 20 0.95 -6.89 16.56
CA LYS A 20 -0.34 -6.44 17.12
C LYS A 20 -0.79 -5.10 16.52
N ALA A 21 0.12 -4.14 16.35
CA ALA A 21 -0.20 -2.85 15.73
C ALA A 21 -0.64 -3.01 14.27
N THR A 22 0.06 -3.83 13.48
CA THR A 22 -0.33 -4.15 12.10
C THR A 22 -1.68 -4.86 12.05
N HIS A 23 -1.91 -5.84 12.93
CA HIS A 23 -3.17 -6.58 13.00
C HIS A 23 -4.37 -5.66 13.28
N GLU A 24 -4.25 -4.78 14.28
CA GLU A 24 -5.34 -3.85 14.61
C GLU A 24 -5.58 -2.80 13.52
N LEU A 25 -4.53 -2.36 12.82
CA LEU A 25 -4.68 -1.51 11.63
C LEU A 25 -5.49 -2.20 10.53
N LEU A 26 -5.19 -3.46 10.26
CA LEU A 26 -5.91 -4.27 9.26
C LEU A 26 -7.36 -4.51 9.68
N LEU A 27 -7.60 -4.92 10.94
CA LEU A 27 -8.96 -5.12 11.46
C LEU A 27 -9.79 -3.83 11.40
N ARG A 28 -9.19 -2.69 11.76
CA ARG A 28 -9.83 -1.39 11.64
C ARG A 28 -10.22 -1.11 10.19
N ARG A 29 -9.31 -1.31 9.23
CA ARG A 29 -9.62 -1.07 7.81
C ARG A 29 -10.69 -2.02 7.30
N ILE A 30 -10.63 -3.30 7.65
CA ILE A 30 -11.67 -4.29 7.29
C ILE A 30 -13.04 -3.87 7.86
N ALA A 31 -13.09 -3.37 9.10
CA ALA A 31 -14.31 -2.84 9.70
C ALA A 31 -14.82 -1.60 8.97
N GLU A 32 -13.94 -0.66 8.61
CA GLU A 32 -14.26 0.54 7.81
C GLU A 32 -14.82 0.15 6.42
N LEU A 33 -14.24 -0.84 5.75
CA LEU A 33 -14.69 -1.33 4.43
C LEU A 33 -16.00 -2.12 4.51
N SER A 34 -16.30 -2.73 5.66
CA SER A 34 -17.52 -3.51 5.89
C SER A 34 -18.69 -2.69 6.45
N ASP A 35 -18.56 -1.35 6.50
CA ASP A 35 -19.52 -0.43 7.12
C ASP A 35 -19.87 -0.77 8.58
N ARG A 36 -18.88 -1.28 9.33
CA ARG A 36 -19.02 -1.62 10.76
C ARG A 36 -18.49 -0.48 11.62
N SER A 37 -19.00 -0.37 12.85
CA SER A 37 -18.51 0.60 13.83
C SER A 37 -17.02 0.39 14.11
N THR A 38 -16.24 1.47 14.01
CA THR A 38 -14.78 1.46 14.16
C THR A 38 -14.30 2.13 15.45
N ALA A 39 -15.22 2.60 16.31
CA ALA A 39 -14.88 3.36 17.50
C ALA A 39 -13.92 2.59 18.43
N ALA A 40 -14.21 1.31 18.68
CA ALA A 40 -13.36 0.44 19.52
C ALA A 40 -12.00 0.15 18.88
N HIS A 41 -11.95 -0.10 17.58
CA HIS A 41 -10.71 -0.37 16.84
C HIS A 41 -9.83 0.86 16.67
N LYS A 42 -10.43 2.06 16.63
CA LYS A 42 -9.70 3.32 16.47
C LYS A 42 -8.83 3.63 17.70
N GLU A 43 -9.41 3.61 18.89
CA GLU A 43 -8.67 3.89 20.13
C GLU A 43 -7.59 2.83 20.41
N SER A 44 -7.91 1.56 20.17
CA SER A 44 -6.97 0.44 20.30
C SER A 44 -5.79 0.56 19.33
N SER A 45 -6.07 0.81 18.05
CA SER A 45 -5.05 0.94 17.00
C SER A 45 -4.14 2.13 17.23
N ASP A 46 -4.68 3.31 17.57
CA ASP A 46 -3.88 4.52 17.81
C ASP A 46 -2.96 4.34 19.04
N SER A 47 -3.45 3.67 20.08
CA SER A 47 -2.64 3.32 21.27
C SER A 47 -1.51 2.36 20.93
N LEU A 48 -1.80 1.24 20.26
CA LEU A 48 -0.78 0.24 19.90
C LEU A 48 0.27 0.77 18.94
N LEU A 49 -0.11 1.64 18.01
CA LEU A 49 0.85 2.32 17.14
C LEU A 49 1.77 3.24 17.92
N SER A 50 1.25 3.99 18.90
CA SER A 50 2.09 4.84 19.75
C SER A 50 3.08 4.05 20.60
N ILE A 51 2.67 2.87 21.07
CA ILE A 51 3.54 1.92 21.80
C ILE A 51 4.61 1.38 20.85
N PHE A 52 4.22 0.92 19.66
CA PHE A 52 5.15 0.43 18.65
C PHE A 52 6.18 1.50 18.25
N ASP A 53 5.76 2.72 17.93
CA ASP A 53 6.64 3.83 17.55
C ASP A 53 7.65 4.15 18.68
N SER A 54 7.19 4.09 19.94
CA SER A 54 8.05 4.27 21.12
C SER A 54 9.06 3.13 21.25
N CYS A 55 8.62 1.88 21.11
CA CYS A 55 9.48 0.70 21.15
C CYS A 55 10.52 0.73 20.03
N GLU A 56 10.13 1.07 18.80
CA GLU A 56 11.02 1.18 17.65
C GLU A 56 12.08 2.27 17.87
N THR A 57 11.66 3.43 18.38
CA THR A 57 12.58 4.55 18.70
C THR A 57 13.58 4.16 19.78
N LEU A 58 13.11 3.50 20.86
CA LEU A 58 13.98 3.02 21.94
C LEU A 58 14.96 1.96 21.43
N MET A 59 14.52 1.06 20.56
CA MET A 59 15.37 0.06 19.94
C MET A 59 16.49 0.70 19.12
N LYS A 60 16.15 1.65 18.24
CA LYS A 60 17.13 2.40 17.42
C LYS A 60 18.11 3.21 18.27
N ALA A 61 17.65 3.75 19.41
CA ALA A 61 18.49 4.54 20.30
C ALA A 61 19.43 3.69 21.17
N LYS A 62 18.97 2.52 21.64
CA LYS A 62 19.75 1.63 22.51
C LYS A 62 20.73 0.75 21.72
N HIS A 63 20.28 0.22 20.59
CA HIS A 63 21.06 -0.68 19.75
C HIS A 63 21.47 0.09 18.51
N ASN A 64 22.75 0.49 18.45
CA ASN A 64 23.31 1.17 17.28
C ASN A 64 22.94 0.40 16.00
N THR A 65 22.82 1.08 14.86
CA THR A 65 22.45 0.51 13.55
C THR A 65 23.25 -0.74 13.14
N ARG A 66 24.41 -0.97 13.74
CA ARG A 66 25.26 -2.16 13.53
C ARG A 66 24.75 -3.43 14.22
N GLU A 67 23.93 -3.32 15.26
CA GLU A 67 23.19 -4.44 15.87
C GLU A 67 21.81 -4.62 15.22
N ALA A 68 21.24 -3.58 14.62
CA ALA A 68 20.00 -3.70 13.86
C ALA A 68 20.11 -4.66 12.64
N SER A 69 21.32 -4.87 12.11
CA SER A 69 21.58 -5.90 11.10
C SER A 69 21.43 -7.35 11.62
N SER A 70 21.23 -7.56 12.93
CA SER A 70 20.91 -8.86 13.52
C SER A 70 19.41 -9.16 13.58
N LEU A 71 18.54 -8.28 13.07
CA LEU A 71 17.11 -8.57 12.97
C LEU A 71 16.89 -9.80 12.10
N SER A 72 16.01 -10.71 12.54
CA SER A 72 15.60 -11.83 11.71
C SER A 72 14.86 -11.31 10.47
N ARG A 73 14.94 -12.05 9.36
CA ARG A 73 14.24 -11.71 8.12
C ARG A 73 12.73 -11.57 8.34
N ASP A 74 12.18 -12.38 9.23
CA ASP A 74 10.76 -12.33 9.61
C ASP A 74 10.39 -11.02 10.31
N ILE A 75 11.18 -10.54 11.28
CA ILE A 75 10.94 -9.24 11.94
C ILE A 75 11.09 -8.09 10.93
N GLN A 76 12.08 -8.16 10.04
CA GLN A 76 12.24 -7.16 8.97
C GLN A 76 11.02 -7.10 8.06
N ALA A 77 10.49 -8.26 7.64
CA ALA A 77 9.27 -8.33 6.84
C ALA A 77 8.05 -7.76 7.59
N LYS A 78 7.91 -8.03 8.89
CA LYS A 78 6.84 -7.44 9.73
C LYS A 78 6.94 -5.91 9.83
N LEU A 79 8.15 -5.38 10.00
CA LEU A 79 8.40 -3.93 10.07
C LEU A 79 8.06 -3.25 8.74
N GLN A 80 8.46 -3.84 7.61
CA GLN A 80 8.09 -3.33 6.29
C GLN A 80 6.58 -3.44 6.04
N LEU A 81 5.95 -4.54 6.45
CA LEU A 81 4.51 -4.72 6.35
C LEU A 81 3.77 -3.66 7.15
N ASN A 82 4.19 -3.38 8.39
CA ASN A 82 3.63 -2.31 9.21
C ASN A 82 3.77 -0.95 8.52
N THR A 83 4.97 -0.64 8.04
CA THR A 83 5.30 0.63 7.38
C THR A 83 4.43 0.86 6.16
N PHE A 84 4.40 -0.10 5.23
CA PHE A 84 3.60 -0.01 4.03
C PHE A 84 2.10 0.07 4.35
N THR A 85 1.59 -0.77 5.27
CA THR A 85 0.18 -0.74 5.67
C THR A 85 -0.23 0.63 6.20
N ARG A 86 0.63 1.28 7.00
CA ARG A 86 0.40 2.65 7.49
C ARG A 86 0.36 3.64 6.33
N LEU A 87 1.37 3.63 5.47
CA LEU A 87 1.44 4.54 4.33
C LEU A 87 0.21 4.40 3.44
N PHE A 88 -0.15 3.17 3.10
CA PHE A 88 -1.29 2.85 2.26
C PHE A 88 -2.63 3.32 2.89
N PHE A 89 -2.90 3.01 4.16
CA PHE A 89 -4.17 3.40 4.80
C PHE A 89 -4.25 4.87 5.20
N TYR A 90 -3.12 5.52 5.45
CA TYR A 90 -3.08 6.94 5.81
C TYR A 90 -2.83 7.88 4.62
N ARG A 91 -2.62 7.35 3.41
CA ARG A 91 -2.35 8.14 2.19
C ARG A 91 -3.33 9.28 1.97
N ALA A 92 -4.62 9.09 2.29
CA ALA A 92 -5.68 10.09 2.10
C ALA A 92 -6.02 10.92 3.37
N ARG A 93 -5.36 10.65 4.50
CA ARG A 93 -5.69 11.23 5.83
C ARG A 93 -4.66 12.27 6.32
N GLN A 94 -3.60 12.56 5.56
CA GLN A 94 -2.51 13.45 6.01
C GLN A 94 -2.79 14.97 5.91
N SER A 95 -4.00 15.39 5.52
CA SER A 95 -4.41 16.80 5.41
C SER A 95 -4.36 17.63 6.71
N GLY A 96 -4.16 17.01 7.89
CA GLY A 96 -4.37 17.68 9.18
C GLY A 96 -3.15 18.05 10.03
N ARG A 97 -1.92 17.65 9.69
CA ARG A 97 -0.81 17.75 10.67
C ARG A 97 0.37 18.63 10.32
N ASN A 98 0.58 19.02 9.06
CA ASN A 98 1.70 19.89 8.68
C ASN A 98 1.26 20.96 7.69
N SER A 99 0.59 22.02 8.18
CA SER A 99 0.54 23.29 7.45
C SER A 99 1.07 24.41 8.35
N HIS A 100 2.39 24.36 8.57
CA HIS A 100 3.15 25.56 8.82
C HIS A 100 4.08 25.75 7.61
N HIS A 101 3.82 26.85 6.91
CA HIS A 101 4.58 27.38 5.79
C HIS A 101 4.50 26.63 4.46
N THR A 102 3.61 27.09 3.59
CA THR A 102 4.02 27.60 2.27
C THR A 102 2.90 28.43 1.65
N THR A 103 3.28 29.56 1.09
CA THR A 103 2.40 30.58 0.48
C THR A 103 1.75 30.09 -0.81
N PRO A 104 0.51 30.51 -1.12
CA PRO A 104 -0.22 30.04 -2.29
C PRO A 104 0.26 30.72 -3.57
N SER A 105 0.79 29.94 -4.52
CA SER A 105 0.93 30.39 -5.90
C SER A 105 -0.40 30.16 -6.64
N LYS A 106 -0.89 31.24 -7.26
CA LYS A 106 -2.18 31.29 -7.95
C LYS A 106 -2.07 30.60 -9.30
N THR A 107 -2.85 29.56 -9.55
CA THR A 107 -3.57 29.35 -10.83
C THR A 107 -4.74 28.39 -10.60
N ARG A 108 -5.86 28.91 -10.07
CA ARG A 108 -7.07 28.12 -9.78
C ARG A 108 -8.08 28.34 -10.90
N ARG A 109 -8.17 27.41 -11.86
CA ARG A 109 -9.42 27.19 -12.61
C ARG A 109 -10.36 26.46 -11.67
N SER A 110 -11.44 27.11 -11.26
CA SER A 110 -12.45 26.51 -10.40
C SER A 110 -13.23 25.45 -11.17
N PHE A 111 -12.98 24.18 -10.88
CA PHE A 111 -13.98 23.14 -11.09
C PHE A 111 -15.01 23.22 -9.96
N SER A 112 -16.28 23.01 -10.30
CA SER A 112 -17.36 23.08 -9.32
C SER A 112 -17.21 21.91 -8.33
N ALA A 113 -17.34 22.18 -7.03
CA ALA A 113 -17.27 21.16 -5.98
C ALA A 113 -18.28 20.02 -6.19
N THR A 114 -19.33 20.28 -6.98
CA THR A 114 -20.36 19.35 -7.43
C THR A 114 -19.86 18.24 -8.35
N ASP A 115 -18.88 18.50 -9.22
CA ASP A 115 -18.37 17.47 -10.16
C ASP A 115 -17.45 16.47 -9.44
N TYR A 116 -16.73 16.94 -8.42
CA TYR A 116 -15.84 16.10 -7.60
C TYR A 116 -16.64 15.19 -6.67
N ALA A 117 -17.70 15.70 -6.03
CA ALA A 117 -18.60 14.90 -5.21
C ALA A 117 -19.28 13.79 -6.03
N ALA A 118 -19.66 14.06 -7.28
CA ALA A 118 -20.22 13.06 -8.18
C ALA A 118 -19.20 11.98 -8.58
N ILE A 119 -17.94 12.35 -8.80
CA ILE A 119 -16.85 11.39 -9.10
C ILE A 119 -16.58 10.48 -7.90
N LEU A 120 -16.56 11.01 -6.68
CA LEU A 120 -16.38 10.21 -5.46
C LEU A 120 -17.56 9.25 -5.20
N ASP A 121 -18.79 9.67 -5.48
CA ASP A 121 -19.99 8.83 -5.40
C ASP A 121 -19.96 7.72 -6.48
N ILE A 122 -19.51 8.02 -7.70
CA ILE A 122 -19.33 7.05 -8.80
C ILE A 122 -18.24 6.03 -8.46
N LEU A 123 -17.14 6.47 -7.85
CA LEU A 123 -16.01 5.61 -7.47
C LEU A 123 -16.25 4.81 -6.18
N LYS A 124 -17.41 5.00 -5.52
CA LYS A 124 -17.74 4.41 -4.20
C LYS A 124 -16.62 4.55 -3.17
N ILE A 125 -15.85 5.63 -3.27
CA ILE A 125 -14.82 5.95 -2.29
C ILE A 125 -15.57 6.44 -1.04
N PRO A 126 -15.34 5.86 0.15
CA PRO A 126 -15.98 6.32 1.38
C PRO A 126 -15.83 7.83 1.50
N ARG A 127 -16.93 8.54 1.79
CA ARG A 127 -16.96 10.01 1.88
C ARG A 127 -15.90 10.50 2.86
N ILE A 128 -14.73 10.85 2.36
CA ILE A 128 -13.75 11.62 3.10
C ILE A 128 -14.22 13.06 2.97
N ASP A 129 -15.08 13.49 3.89
CA ASP A 129 -15.61 14.86 4.01
C ASP A 129 -14.52 15.95 4.21
N ARG A 130 -13.23 15.68 3.93
CA ARG A 130 -12.11 16.59 4.21
C ARG A 130 -10.91 16.46 3.27
N LEU A 131 -11.10 16.16 1.99
CA LEU A 131 -10.05 16.40 1.00
C LEU A 131 -10.25 17.77 0.35
N GLU A 132 -10.10 18.83 1.15
CA GLU A 132 -10.05 20.21 0.63
C GLU A 132 -8.74 20.46 -0.15
N ASP A 133 -7.72 19.62 0.04
CA ASP A 133 -6.42 19.77 -0.59
C ASP A 133 -5.90 18.44 -1.18
N ARG A 134 -5.94 18.33 -2.51
CA ARG A 134 -5.39 17.20 -3.27
C ARG A 134 -3.88 17.03 -3.08
N SER A 135 -3.18 18.08 -2.61
CA SER A 135 -1.75 18.02 -2.29
C SER A 135 -1.42 17.22 -1.02
N SER A 136 -2.45 16.80 -0.27
CA SER A 136 -2.29 16.03 0.96
C SER A 136 -2.42 14.51 0.79
N VAL A 137 -2.60 14.04 -0.45
CA VAL A 137 -2.72 12.61 -0.77
C VAL A 137 -1.43 12.11 -1.38
N VAL A 138 -0.81 11.11 -0.74
CA VAL A 138 0.31 10.36 -1.34
C VAL A 138 -0.25 9.44 -2.41
N SER A 139 0.30 9.50 -3.63
CA SER A 139 -0.23 8.72 -4.73
C SER A 139 0.22 7.26 -4.67
N LEU A 140 -0.56 6.36 -5.28
CA LEU A 140 -0.23 4.95 -5.40
C LEU A 140 1.08 4.72 -6.11
N ILE A 141 1.36 5.50 -7.15
CA ILE A 141 2.61 5.33 -7.90
C ILE A 141 3.82 5.66 -7.02
N ASP A 142 3.71 6.65 -6.13
CA ASP A 142 4.77 6.99 -5.17
C ASP A 142 4.98 5.89 -4.10
N LEU A 143 3.94 5.10 -3.80
CA LEU A 143 4.00 3.99 -2.84
C LEU A 143 4.40 2.66 -3.49
N PHE A 144 4.51 2.61 -4.81
CA PHE A 144 4.82 1.38 -5.53
C PHE A 144 6.21 0.80 -5.16
N PRO A 145 7.29 1.60 -5.04
CA PRO A 145 8.58 1.08 -4.59
C PRO A 145 8.55 0.47 -3.17
N ASP A 146 7.81 1.10 -2.25
CA ASP A 146 7.60 0.55 -0.91
C ASP A 146 6.84 -0.79 -0.94
N PHE A 147 5.90 -0.92 -1.90
CA PHE A 147 5.16 -2.17 -2.11
C PHE A 147 6.06 -3.28 -2.67
N LEU A 148 6.90 -2.97 -3.66
CA LEU A 148 7.90 -3.91 -4.19
C LEU A 148 8.86 -4.36 -3.10
N SER A 149 9.40 -3.42 -2.32
CA SER A 149 10.28 -3.73 -1.18
C SER A 149 9.63 -4.69 -0.19
N LEU A 150 8.35 -4.46 0.14
CA LEU A 150 7.56 -5.38 0.96
C LEU A 150 7.48 -6.77 0.33
N CYS A 151 7.12 -6.88 -0.96
CA CYS A 151 7.05 -8.16 -1.66
C CYS A 151 8.39 -8.91 -1.65
N SER A 152 9.52 -8.21 -1.83
CA SER A 152 10.85 -8.80 -1.75
C SER A 152 11.16 -9.31 -0.34
N ALA A 153 10.81 -8.57 0.72
CA ALA A 153 11.02 -9.04 2.09
C ALA A 153 10.12 -10.21 2.49
N MET A 154 8.87 -10.22 2.02
CA MET A 154 7.96 -11.36 2.20
C MET A 154 8.47 -12.62 1.48
N SER A 155 9.15 -12.45 0.35
CA SER A 155 9.85 -13.55 -0.34
C SER A 155 11.08 -14.00 0.43
N ALA A 156 11.88 -13.07 0.96
CA ALA A 156 13.08 -13.36 1.73
C ALA A 156 12.79 -14.05 3.08
N SER A 157 11.62 -13.80 3.68
CA SER A 157 11.15 -14.48 4.90
C SER A 157 10.58 -15.88 4.63
N GLY A 158 10.36 -16.25 3.37
CA GLY A 158 9.75 -17.51 2.97
C GLY A 158 8.21 -17.52 3.08
N ALA A 159 7.59 -16.37 3.38
CA ALA A 159 6.15 -16.22 3.44
C ALA A 159 5.51 -16.21 2.03
N LEU A 160 6.24 -15.78 1.01
CA LEU A 160 5.91 -16.02 -0.39
C LEU A 160 6.68 -17.26 -0.87
N SER A 161 5.96 -18.30 -1.29
CA SER A 161 6.59 -19.45 -1.96
C SER A 161 7.30 -18.96 -3.22
N SER A 162 8.59 -19.22 -3.31
CA SER A 162 9.48 -18.88 -4.44
C SER A 162 9.15 -19.58 -5.77
N SER A 163 7.99 -20.23 -5.86
CA SER A 163 7.45 -20.74 -7.13
C SER A 163 6.57 -19.66 -7.76
N LEU A 164 7.20 -18.73 -8.47
CA LEU A 164 6.53 -18.03 -9.57
C LEU A 164 6.15 -19.00 -10.72
N SER A 165 6.69 -20.23 -10.68
CA SER A 165 6.72 -21.22 -11.75
C SER A 165 5.49 -22.12 -11.91
N SER A 166 4.38 -21.89 -11.20
CA SER A 166 3.19 -22.75 -11.29
C SER A 166 1.92 -21.95 -11.59
N SER A 167 1.73 -21.62 -12.88
CA SER A 167 0.45 -21.24 -13.51
C SER A 167 -0.41 -20.22 -12.74
N SER A 168 -0.25 -18.93 -13.10
CA SER A 168 -0.83 -17.72 -12.49
C SER A 168 -0.18 -17.33 -11.15
N SER A 169 0.97 -16.64 -11.23
CA SER A 169 1.61 -16.07 -10.04
C SER A 169 0.67 -15.01 -9.44
N SER A 170 0.01 -15.34 -8.34
CA SER A 170 -0.86 -14.42 -7.58
C SER A 170 -0.21 -13.06 -7.30
N LEU A 171 1.13 -13.02 -7.20
CA LEU A 171 1.92 -11.81 -7.01
C LEU A 171 2.02 -10.95 -8.28
N GLY A 172 2.27 -11.55 -9.45
CA GLY A 172 2.31 -10.79 -10.71
C GLY A 172 0.96 -10.16 -11.02
N ASP A 173 -0.13 -10.91 -10.78
CA ASP A 173 -1.50 -10.42 -10.94
C ASP A 173 -1.80 -9.23 -10.01
N LEU A 174 -1.34 -9.31 -8.77
CA LEU A 174 -1.46 -8.25 -7.78
C LEU A 174 -0.67 -6.99 -8.17
N LEU A 175 0.57 -7.15 -8.63
CA LEU A 175 1.42 -6.05 -9.08
C LEU A 175 0.84 -5.37 -10.33
N GLY A 176 0.35 -6.15 -11.29
CA GLY A 176 -0.35 -5.62 -12.46
C GLY A 176 -1.61 -4.83 -12.10
N LYS A 177 -2.43 -5.33 -11.16
CA LYS A 177 -3.59 -4.60 -10.63
C LYS A 177 -3.18 -3.34 -9.87
N TYR A 178 -2.07 -3.37 -9.16
CA TYR A 178 -1.52 -2.20 -8.47
C TYR A 178 -1.17 -1.12 -9.47
N LEU A 179 -0.37 -1.43 -10.49
CA LEU A 179 0.03 -0.48 -11.53
C LEU A 179 -1.17 0.07 -12.31
N LEU A 180 -2.12 -0.79 -12.69
CA LEU A 180 -3.37 -0.38 -13.31
C LEU A 180 -4.12 0.63 -12.43
N GLN A 181 -4.26 0.33 -11.14
CA GLN A 181 -4.94 1.24 -10.22
C GLN A 181 -4.15 2.55 -10.01
N SER A 182 -2.81 2.49 -9.97
CA SER A 182 -1.94 3.67 -9.90
C SER A 182 -2.19 4.59 -11.10
N ALA A 183 -2.20 4.04 -12.31
CA ALA A 183 -2.48 4.78 -13.53
C ALA A 183 -3.88 5.41 -13.51
N LEU A 184 -4.89 4.64 -13.11
CA LEU A 184 -6.26 5.15 -12.99
C LEU A 184 -6.36 6.24 -11.92
N GLU A 185 -5.62 6.15 -10.81
CA GLU A 185 -5.59 7.18 -9.77
C GLU A 185 -4.95 8.48 -10.26
N GLN A 186 -3.82 8.40 -10.98
CA GLN A 186 -3.18 9.57 -11.60
C GLN A 186 -4.14 10.31 -12.54
N TYR A 187 -4.88 9.57 -13.35
CA TYR A 187 -5.86 10.15 -14.26
C TYR A 187 -7.12 10.69 -13.55
N THR A 188 -7.72 9.91 -12.65
CA THR A 188 -9.02 10.24 -12.04
C THR A 188 -8.94 11.21 -10.84
N LEU A 189 -7.92 11.07 -10.00
CA LEU A 189 -7.78 11.85 -8.77
C LEU A 189 -6.85 13.06 -8.96
N PHE A 190 -5.72 12.85 -9.64
CA PHE A 190 -4.72 13.88 -9.88
C PHE A 190 -4.93 14.66 -11.19
N ASN A 191 -5.93 14.29 -12.00
CA ASN A 191 -6.27 14.94 -13.27
C ASN A 191 -5.09 15.01 -14.26
N ARG A 192 -4.18 14.04 -14.22
CA ARG A 192 -3.09 13.96 -15.21
C ARG A 192 -3.62 13.53 -16.57
N GLU A 193 -2.93 13.95 -17.63
CA GLU A 193 -3.30 13.53 -18.97
C GLU A 193 -3.02 12.04 -19.16
N ALA A 194 -3.96 11.31 -19.76
CA ALA A 194 -3.83 9.86 -19.91
C ALA A 194 -2.58 9.45 -20.72
N THR A 195 -2.09 10.31 -21.62
CA THR A 195 -0.84 10.10 -22.35
C THR A 195 0.39 10.19 -21.44
N GLU A 196 0.44 11.18 -20.53
CA GLU A 196 1.53 11.33 -19.58
C GLU A 196 1.59 10.17 -18.59
N VAL A 197 0.42 9.70 -18.13
CA VAL A 197 0.32 8.54 -17.24
C VAL A 197 0.85 7.28 -17.93
N MET A 198 0.50 7.07 -19.21
CA MET A 198 0.98 5.92 -19.98
C MET A 198 2.50 5.94 -20.15
N GLU A 199 3.07 7.10 -20.46
CA GLU A 199 4.52 7.24 -20.63
C GLU A 199 5.27 6.96 -19.31
N GLU A 200 4.78 7.51 -18.19
CA GLU A 200 5.35 7.25 -16.86
C GLU A 200 5.29 5.78 -16.46
N MET A 201 4.16 5.10 -16.68
CA MET A 201 4.03 3.68 -16.32
C MET A 201 4.97 2.79 -17.15
N LEU A 202 5.22 3.14 -18.41
CA LEU A 202 6.19 2.44 -19.25
C LEU A 202 7.62 2.64 -18.73
N THR A 203 7.99 3.87 -18.36
CA THR A 203 9.31 4.15 -17.80
C THR A 203 9.57 3.38 -16.50
N ILE A 204 8.58 3.31 -15.60
CA ILE A 204 8.73 2.55 -14.34
C ILE A 204 9.00 1.07 -14.61
N ILE A 205 8.35 0.49 -15.62
CA ILE A 205 8.58 -0.93 -15.96
C ILE A 205 9.92 -1.14 -16.63
N GLU A 206 10.35 -0.22 -17.51
CA GLU A 206 11.68 -0.27 -18.14
C GLU A 206 12.80 -0.17 -17.08
N GLU A 207 12.62 0.64 -16.04
CA GLU A 207 13.58 0.75 -14.93
C GLU A 207 13.63 -0.54 -14.08
N GLU A 208 12.48 -1.18 -13.84
CA GLU A 208 12.40 -2.43 -13.06
C GLU A 208 12.83 -3.68 -13.88
N GLU A 209 12.73 -3.62 -15.22
CA GLU A 209 13.21 -4.66 -16.15
C GLU A 209 14.73 -4.88 -16.06
N GLU A 210 15.50 -3.85 -15.69
CA GLU A 210 16.94 -3.98 -15.51
C GLU A 210 17.31 -4.70 -14.20
N GLU A 211 16.38 -4.81 -13.24
CA GLU A 211 16.65 -5.31 -11.87
C GLU A 211 16.03 -6.70 -11.56
N GLU A 212 14.90 -7.11 -12.15
CA GLU A 212 14.23 -8.41 -11.84
C GLU A 212 14.08 -9.39 -13.04
N GLU A 213 14.18 -10.70 -12.76
CA GLU A 213 14.01 -11.79 -13.74
C GLU A 213 12.60 -11.81 -14.37
N GLY A 214 12.49 -11.35 -15.63
CA GLY A 214 11.58 -11.73 -16.75
C GLY A 214 10.09 -12.08 -16.58
N GLU A 215 9.64 -12.61 -15.45
CA GLU A 215 8.26 -13.04 -15.20
C GLU A 215 7.37 -11.91 -14.68
N LEU A 216 7.93 -10.98 -13.88
CA LEU A 216 7.23 -9.75 -13.48
C LEU A 216 6.83 -8.92 -14.71
N THR A 217 7.74 -8.88 -15.69
CA THR A 217 7.61 -8.17 -16.95
C THR A 217 6.44 -8.66 -17.79
N ALA A 218 6.26 -9.98 -17.87
CA ALA A 218 5.22 -10.57 -18.72
C ALA A 218 3.80 -10.30 -18.18
N VAL A 219 3.62 -10.35 -16.86
CA VAL A 219 2.31 -10.10 -16.24
C VAL A 219 1.99 -8.61 -16.20
N THR A 220 2.97 -7.76 -15.90
CA THR A 220 2.79 -6.30 -15.95
C THR A 220 2.48 -5.82 -17.36
N ALA A 221 3.12 -6.38 -18.40
CA ALA A 221 2.81 -6.09 -19.79
C ALA A 221 1.33 -6.39 -20.15
N GLN A 222 0.76 -7.49 -19.63
CA GLN A 222 -0.66 -7.80 -19.85
C GLN A 222 -1.60 -6.74 -19.25
N TYR A 223 -1.25 -6.19 -18.08
CA TYR A 223 -2.04 -5.14 -17.44
C TYR A 223 -1.84 -3.76 -18.11
N LEU A 224 -0.66 -3.51 -18.68
CA LEU A 224 -0.44 -2.33 -19.52
C LEU A 224 -1.21 -2.38 -20.84
N ASP A 225 -1.33 -3.57 -21.45
CA ASP A 225 -2.16 -3.75 -22.64
C ASP A 225 -3.61 -3.34 -22.36
N LEU A 226 -4.10 -3.51 -21.12
CA LEU A 226 -5.41 -3.01 -20.73
C LEU A 226 -5.48 -1.48 -20.70
N LEU A 227 -4.40 -0.77 -20.38
CA LEU A 227 -4.37 0.70 -20.41
C LEU A 227 -4.34 1.25 -21.83
N SER A 228 -3.85 0.46 -22.78
CA SER A 228 -3.85 0.83 -24.20
C SER A 228 -5.25 0.69 -24.80
N PRO A 229 -5.77 1.72 -25.51
CA PRO A 229 -7.06 1.60 -26.17
C PRO A 229 -6.96 0.58 -27.31
N PRO A 230 -8.03 -0.18 -27.60
CA PRO A 230 -8.03 -1.13 -28.70
C PRO A 230 -7.70 -0.44 -30.03
N PRO A 231 -7.00 -1.11 -30.96
CA PRO A 231 -6.54 -0.51 -32.20
C PRO A 231 -7.74 -0.04 -33.04
N THR A 232 -8.05 1.26 -32.96
CA THR A 232 -9.11 1.87 -33.74
C THR A 232 -8.54 2.43 -35.04
N SER A 233 -9.21 2.12 -36.14
CA SER A 233 -8.83 2.58 -37.46
C SER A 233 -9.20 4.06 -37.64
N ARG A 234 -8.16 4.90 -37.81
CA ARG A 234 -8.15 6.27 -38.39
C ARG A 234 -8.42 7.46 -37.45
N GLY A 235 -7.37 8.27 -37.28
CA GLY A 235 -7.44 9.71 -37.03
C GLY A 235 -6.60 10.20 -35.84
N ARG A 236 -5.44 10.81 -36.10
CA ARG A 236 -4.50 11.34 -35.08
C ARG A 236 -5.15 12.31 -34.08
N GLY A 237 -6.16 13.07 -34.50
CA GLY A 237 -6.92 14.00 -33.65
C GLY A 237 -8.03 13.36 -32.78
N LYS A 238 -8.33 12.06 -32.95
CA LYS A 238 -9.29 11.32 -32.12
C LYS A 238 -8.62 10.51 -31.01
N LYS A 239 -7.28 10.43 -31.00
CA LYS A 239 -6.52 9.54 -30.10
C LYS A 239 -6.73 9.90 -28.62
N GLU A 240 -6.67 11.17 -28.28
CA GLU A 240 -6.85 11.65 -26.90
C GLU A 240 -8.29 11.42 -26.39
N VAL A 241 -9.30 11.73 -27.22
CA VAL A 241 -10.71 11.51 -26.86
C VAL A 241 -11.00 10.02 -26.66
N VAL A 242 -10.43 9.16 -27.50
CA VAL A 242 -10.55 7.70 -27.38
C VAL A 242 -9.84 7.19 -26.14
N LEU A 243 -8.63 7.68 -25.85
CA LEU A 243 -7.87 7.30 -24.66
C LEU A 243 -8.59 7.74 -23.37
N LYS A 244 -9.15 8.94 -23.35
CA LYS A 244 -9.95 9.45 -22.25
C LYS A 244 -11.19 8.61 -21.99
N ALA A 245 -11.93 8.27 -23.06
CA ALA A 245 -13.10 7.40 -22.96
C ALA A 245 -12.72 5.98 -22.47
N HIS A 246 -11.58 5.48 -22.90
CA HIS A 246 -11.01 4.20 -22.48
C HIS A 246 -10.67 4.19 -20.99
N PHE A 247 -9.92 5.19 -20.50
CA PHE A 247 -9.60 5.32 -19.06
C PHE A 247 -10.85 5.48 -18.19
N ASN A 248 -11.86 6.24 -18.65
CA ASN A 248 -13.14 6.34 -17.95
C ASN A 248 -13.87 4.99 -17.88
N HIS A 249 -13.79 4.18 -18.94
CA HIS A 249 -14.37 2.85 -18.97
C HIS A 249 -13.61 1.89 -18.03
N LEU A 250 -12.27 1.90 -18.07
CA LEU A 250 -11.44 1.13 -17.15
C LEU A 250 -11.71 1.48 -15.70
N ALA A 251 -11.83 2.77 -15.34
CA ALA A 251 -12.13 3.20 -13.98
C ALA A 251 -13.49 2.67 -13.45
N GLN A 252 -14.44 2.36 -14.36
CA GLN A 252 -15.70 1.71 -13.98
C GLN A 252 -15.54 0.20 -13.76
N HIS A 253 -14.61 -0.45 -14.47
CA HIS A 253 -14.33 -1.87 -14.38
C HIS A 253 -13.31 -2.24 -13.31
N PHE A 254 -12.51 -1.27 -12.87
CA PHE A 254 -11.53 -1.40 -11.79
C PHE A 254 -11.80 -0.34 -10.72
N PRO A 255 -12.85 -0.53 -9.89
CA PRO A 255 -13.17 0.43 -8.85
C PRO A 255 -12.08 0.47 -7.78
N ALA A 256 -11.69 1.68 -7.36
CA ALA A 256 -10.69 1.87 -6.31
C ALA A 256 -11.05 1.14 -5.01
N PHE A 257 -12.34 1.03 -4.70
CA PHE A 257 -12.83 0.29 -3.54
C PHE A 257 -12.49 -1.21 -3.60
N GLU A 258 -12.66 -1.86 -4.76
CA GLU A 258 -12.36 -3.29 -4.92
C GLU A 258 -10.86 -3.55 -4.82
N PHE A 259 -10.07 -2.66 -5.43
CA PHE A 259 -8.61 -2.69 -5.29
C PHE A 259 -8.19 -2.55 -3.83
N GLU A 260 -8.76 -1.61 -3.08
CA GLU A 260 -8.42 -1.41 -1.69
C GLU A 260 -8.81 -2.61 -0.80
N CYS A 261 -9.96 -3.23 -1.07
CA CYS A 261 -10.36 -4.48 -0.41
C CYS A 261 -9.34 -5.58 -0.68
N MET A 262 -8.96 -5.77 -1.95
CA MET A 262 -7.96 -6.75 -2.36
C MET A 262 -6.62 -6.52 -1.65
N MET A 263 -6.12 -5.27 -1.66
CA MET A 263 -4.87 -4.92 -0.97
C MET A 263 -4.95 -5.17 0.54
N THR A 264 -6.05 -4.80 1.18
CA THR A 264 -6.25 -5.03 2.62
C THR A 264 -6.22 -6.53 2.95
N MET A 265 -6.90 -7.35 2.16
CA MET A 265 -6.90 -8.81 2.34
C MET A 265 -5.51 -9.40 2.09
N GLN A 266 -4.78 -8.88 1.10
CA GLN A 266 -3.43 -9.36 0.82
C GLN A 266 -2.43 -9.00 1.93
N LEU A 267 -2.50 -7.79 2.47
CA LEU A 267 -1.66 -7.39 3.61
C LEU A 267 -1.98 -8.22 4.87
N GLN A 268 -3.24 -8.62 5.04
CA GLN A 268 -3.64 -9.55 6.08
C GLN A 268 -3.09 -10.97 5.86
N ASP A 269 -3.16 -11.48 4.63
CA ASP A 269 -2.57 -12.77 4.25
C ASP A 269 -1.05 -12.78 4.47
N PHE A 270 -0.36 -11.67 4.14
CA PHE A 270 1.06 -11.49 4.47
C PHE A 270 1.31 -11.62 5.97
N LEU A 271 0.55 -10.92 6.81
CA LEU A 271 0.71 -11.00 8.25
C LEU A 271 0.55 -12.43 8.79
N PHE A 272 -0.43 -13.19 8.26
CA PHE A 272 -0.71 -14.56 8.72
C PHE A 272 0.30 -15.60 8.24
N LYS A 273 1.06 -15.31 7.19
CA LYS A 273 2.13 -16.19 6.67
C LYS A 273 3.47 -16.00 7.39
N LEU A 274 3.65 -14.88 8.09
CA LEU A 274 4.83 -14.62 8.91
C LEU A 274 4.74 -15.39 10.24
N GLU A 275 5.88 -15.57 10.90
CA GLU A 275 5.92 -16.32 12.15
C GLU A 275 5.10 -15.64 13.24
N THR A 276 4.21 -16.36 13.92
CA THR A 276 3.48 -15.80 15.07
C THR A 276 4.46 -15.47 16.21
N PRO A 277 4.50 -14.21 16.71
CA PRO A 277 5.40 -13.84 17.78
C PRO A 277 5.21 -14.71 19.02
N ILE A 278 6.31 -15.08 19.69
CA ILE A 278 6.26 -15.95 20.87
C ILE A 278 5.41 -15.38 22.00
N LEU A 279 5.39 -14.06 22.17
CA LEU A 279 4.55 -13.39 23.17
C LEU A 279 3.06 -13.53 22.84
N VAL A 280 2.68 -13.61 21.55
CA VAL A 280 1.31 -13.94 21.15
C VAL A 280 0.99 -15.39 21.49
N LYS A 281 1.89 -16.35 21.18
CA LYS A 281 1.71 -17.77 21.52
C LYS A 281 1.55 -18.01 23.02
N LEU A 282 2.22 -17.20 23.85
CA LEU A 282 2.08 -17.22 25.31
C LEU A 282 0.75 -16.63 25.77
N GLU A 283 0.32 -15.52 25.16
CA GLU A 283 -0.98 -14.87 25.42
C GLU A 283 -2.16 -15.80 25.09
N THR A 284 -2.08 -16.56 23.99
CA THR A 284 -3.13 -17.49 23.53
C THR A 284 -3.06 -18.87 24.17
N GLY A 285 -1.99 -19.18 24.92
CA GLY A 285 -1.76 -20.49 25.53
C GLY A 285 -1.25 -21.57 24.59
N GLU A 286 -1.00 -21.25 23.31
CA GLU A 286 -0.48 -22.17 22.31
C GLU A 286 0.94 -22.66 22.64
N ALA A 287 1.75 -21.82 23.29
CA ALA A 287 3.13 -22.14 23.67
C ALA A 287 3.26 -23.32 24.67
N LEU A 288 2.18 -23.74 25.30
CA LEU A 288 2.16 -24.86 26.27
C LEU A 288 1.78 -26.21 25.63
N THR A 289 1.48 -26.23 24.32
CA THR A 289 0.92 -27.40 23.63
C THR A 289 1.86 -28.06 22.62
N SER A 290 3.08 -27.53 22.44
CA SER A 290 4.11 -28.02 21.53
C SER A 290 5.28 -28.68 22.25
#